data_AF-A0A8H8J8R5-F1
#
_entry.id   AF-A0A8H8J8R5-F1
#
_cell.length_a   1.000
_cell.length_b   1.000
_cell.length_c   1.000
_cell.angle_alpha   90.00
_cell.angle_beta   90.00
_cell.angle_gamma   90.00
#
_symmetry.space_group_name_H-M   'P 1'
#
loop_
_entity.id
_entity.type
_entity.pdbx_description
1 polymer ?
#
loop_
_entity_poly.entity_id
_entity_poly.type
_entity_poly.pdbx_seq_one_letter_code
_entity_poly.pdbx_strand_id
1 'polypeptide(L)'
;MFSKSCTECGARTTARPDVYLVARLCTLCRYTELQELNSKTDELVKLDLVCYTSDSRPKRDAPEDTRYRYTKGAVFAFKWEVQEAREAQQTFRKNDDEASLAEWEEDRRAAAQARHKDTHQLSRYIYRVTGSREDELEQIKEQRRTTIFERLKTLAWTEEDMVFKGSEAKPWNALLNAPKVLTERVWTNILPQLTQMLADNRERHTAEAKKQRRSDRRTCIDRFLIRMKYTAHPFEPIFQAVPIGNWGKVLNDVCPVEANPFPKTLTALEWSCLKDLDELELSTEEVEAKLEQRRPEIQEKVLEWRNKVERCLVERFGPDLGGTQDEVILSVNGSLEIASSLPRNTRLLLRADTLFDEEQYDPDPDGLLHFGPEAPCYYPHFISRVTDRLDLSEERYSTCRSKETNPNYFGRDPKTMRVVKLMLQDLGMPDVSHVELNVMRERFMCGRCLDQEPTSWSSCVWHYMEHLESWERQTDPTRQPAIRHPIEIRNPHDIDSLDDRKPLIRLLREEKATEIRKKYKSLGRGPDYMRKHLLDMHNVTQPVEEIHYGRSNHWSSESKAEWNEKWDAYHDALEGAGEAAE
;
A
#
# COMPACT_ATOMS: atom_id res chain seq x y z
N MET A 1 -50.55 14.75 27.67
CA MET A 1 -49.73 14.47 26.46
C MET A 1 -49.35 15.68 25.61
N PHE A 2 -50.29 16.56 25.20
CA PHE A 2 -50.01 17.65 24.24
C PHE A 2 -49.32 18.89 24.82
N SER A 3 -49.14 18.98 26.15
CA SER A 3 -48.36 20.05 26.76
C SER A 3 -46.88 19.95 26.37
N LYS A 4 -46.15 21.08 26.46
CA LYS A 4 -44.69 21.11 26.31
C LYS A 4 -43.96 20.80 27.63
N SER A 5 -44.65 20.15 28.56
CA SER A 5 -44.20 19.84 29.90
C SER A 5 -44.17 18.34 30.13
N CYS A 6 -43.27 17.90 31.00
CA CYS A 6 -43.20 16.52 31.45
C CYS A 6 -44.49 16.18 32.19
N THR A 7 -45.08 15.03 31.89
CA THR A 7 -46.31 14.55 32.52
C THR A 7 -46.11 14.24 34.00
N GLU A 8 -44.93 13.74 34.38
CA GLU A 8 -44.62 13.34 35.76
C GLU A 8 -44.15 14.51 36.62
N CYS A 9 -43.13 15.25 36.19
CA CYS A 9 -42.52 16.30 37.00
C CYS A 9 -42.93 17.74 36.60
N GLY A 10 -43.75 17.91 35.56
CA GLY A 10 -44.17 19.24 35.07
C GLY A 10 -43.08 20.07 34.35
N ALA A 11 -41.81 19.64 34.38
CA ALA A 11 -40.69 20.37 33.78
C ALA A 11 -40.85 20.53 32.26
N ARG A 12 -40.51 21.70 31.72
CA ARG A 12 -40.57 21.95 30.27
C ARG A 12 -39.63 20.98 29.52
N THR A 13 -40.11 20.34 28.46
CA THR A 13 -39.31 19.38 27.68
C THR A 13 -39.60 19.44 26.19
N THR A 14 -38.56 19.22 25.38
CA THR A 14 -38.64 19.09 23.91
C THR A 14 -38.84 17.64 23.46
N ALA A 15 -38.82 16.68 24.39
CA ALA A 15 -39.04 15.27 24.10
C ALA A 15 -40.38 15.05 23.39
N ARG A 16 -40.41 14.20 22.36
CA ARG A 16 -41.65 13.79 21.70
C ARG A 16 -42.56 13.08 22.72
N PRO A 17 -43.89 13.30 22.66
CA PRO A 17 -44.81 12.56 23.51
C PRO A 17 -44.77 11.08 23.13
N ASP A 18 -44.82 10.21 24.14
CA ASP A 18 -45.06 8.80 23.95
C ASP A 18 -46.55 8.56 23.83
N VAL A 19 -46.98 8.12 22.66
CA VAL A 19 -48.39 7.86 22.40
C VAL A 19 -48.88 6.65 23.14
N TYR A 20 -48.07 5.59 23.28
CA TYR A 20 -48.46 4.33 23.92
C TYR A 20 -48.54 4.46 25.45
N LEU A 21 -47.62 5.21 26.05
CA LEU A 21 -47.67 5.53 27.49
C LEU A 21 -48.57 6.73 27.82
N VAL A 22 -49.13 7.39 26.80
CA VAL A 22 -49.97 8.60 26.92
C VAL A 22 -49.27 9.77 27.64
N ALA A 23 -47.94 9.76 27.71
CA ALA A 23 -47.13 10.65 28.53
C ALA A 23 -46.05 11.38 27.73
N ARG A 24 -45.66 12.57 28.17
CA ARG A 24 -44.44 13.22 27.70
C ARG A 24 -43.43 13.18 28.83
N LEU A 25 -42.35 12.42 28.69
CA LEU A 25 -41.34 12.27 29.73
C LEU A 25 -40.08 13.04 29.36
N CYS A 26 -39.58 13.89 30.27
CA CYS A 26 -38.25 14.49 30.14
C CYS A 26 -37.17 13.40 30.28
N THR A 27 -35.92 13.72 29.93
CA THR A 27 -34.82 12.75 29.98
C THR A 27 -34.72 12.07 31.36
N LEU A 28 -34.79 12.84 32.45
CA LEU A 28 -34.70 12.32 33.81
C LEU A 28 -35.86 11.38 34.15
N CYS A 29 -37.11 11.78 33.89
CA CYS A 29 -38.26 10.92 34.17
C CYS A 29 -38.31 9.66 33.32
N ARG A 30 -37.72 9.65 32.11
CA ARG A 30 -37.55 8.38 31.35
C ARG A 30 -36.68 7.38 32.11
N TYR A 31 -35.67 7.85 32.84
CA TYR A 31 -34.81 6.99 33.66
C TYR A 31 -35.47 6.57 34.97
N THR A 32 -36.10 7.51 35.65
CA THR A 32 -36.62 7.27 36.99
C THR A 32 -37.95 6.52 36.93
N GLU A 33 -38.78 6.77 35.91
CA GLU A 33 -40.16 6.25 35.87
C GLU A 33 -40.36 5.07 34.93
N LEU A 34 -39.44 4.77 34.00
CA LEU A 34 -39.59 3.64 33.08
C LEU A 34 -38.76 2.43 33.50
N GLN A 35 -39.35 1.24 33.31
CA GLN A 35 -38.71 -0.05 33.49
C GLN A 35 -38.45 -0.70 32.14
N GLU A 36 -37.22 -1.18 31.90
CA GLU A 36 -36.91 -2.03 30.75
C GLU A 36 -37.52 -3.42 30.98
N LEU A 37 -38.33 -3.86 30.02
CA LEU A 37 -38.90 -5.21 29.94
C LEU A 37 -38.42 -5.85 28.65
N ASN A 38 -38.33 -7.18 28.64
CA ASN A 38 -37.97 -7.92 27.43
C ASN A 38 -39.24 -8.46 26.76
N SER A 39 -39.52 -7.99 25.54
CA SER A 39 -40.75 -8.36 24.82
C SER A 39 -40.90 -9.85 24.52
N LYS A 40 -39.82 -10.62 24.60
CA LYS A 40 -39.83 -12.08 24.36
C LYS A 40 -39.87 -12.92 25.61
N THR A 41 -39.45 -12.39 26.75
CA THR A 41 -39.27 -13.20 27.97
C THR A 41 -40.12 -12.73 29.12
N ASP A 42 -40.47 -11.44 29.19
CA ASP A 42 -41.26 -10.90 30.30
C ASP A 42 -42.73 -11.31 30.16
N GLU A 43 -43.26 -11.93 31.22
CA GLU A 43 -44.62 -12.49 31.27
C GLU A 43 -45.70 -11.40 31.14
N LEU A 44 -45.48 -10.23 31.72
CA LEU A 44 -46.45 -9.12 31.65
C LEU A 44 -46.61 -8.60 30.22
N VAL A 45 -45.51 -8.60 29.46
CA VAL A 45 -45.54 -8.19 28.05
C VAL A 45 -46.18 -9.29 27.19
N LYS A 46 -45.89 -10.56 27.45
CA LYS A 46 -46.49 -11.68 26.70
C LYS A 46 -48.00 -11.77 26.88
N LEU A 47 -48.50 -11.45 28.06
CA LEU A 47 -49.91 -11.51 28.42
C LEU A 47 -50.66 -10.19 28.17
N ASP A 48 -49.96 -9.16 27.67
CA ASP A 48 -50.45 -7.78 27.49
C ASP A 48 -51.08 -7.18 28.76
N LEU A 49 -50.47 -7.40 29.93
CA LEU A 49 -50.99 -6.92 31.22
C LEU A 49 -50.57 -5.48 31.57
N VAL A 50 -49.61 -4.93 30.81
CA VAL A 50 -49.10 -3.57 30.97
C VAL A 50 -48.97 -2.90 29.61
N CYS A 51 -49.15 -1.59 29.55
CA CYS A 51 -48.86 -0.84 28.34
C CYS A 51 -47.36 -0.57 28.21
N TYR A 52 -46.80 -0.86 27.04
CA TYR A 52 -45.38 -0.67 26.79
C TYR A 52 -45.11 0.07 25.48
N THR A 53 -43.92 0.66 25.37
CA THR A 53 -43.45 1.44 24.22
C THR A 53 -42.04 1.04 23.82
N SER A 54 -41.71 1.21 22.54
CA SER A 54 -40.32 1.16 22.06
C SER A 54 -39.73 2.55 21.77
N ASP A 55 -40.54 3.61 21.89
CA ASP A 55 -40.24 4.95 21.38
C ASP A 55 -39.65 5.88 22.46
N SER A 56 -40.02 5.70 23.73
CA SER A 56 -39.49 6.51 24.85
C SER A 56 -38.32 5.88 25.58
N ARG A 57 -37.31 5.46 24.83
CA ARG A 57 -36.07 4.95 25.42
C ARG A 57 -35.38 6.06 26.23
N PRO A 58 -34.86 5.75 27.43
CA PRO A 58 -33.93 6.64 28.11
C PRO A 58 -32.73 6.96 27.20
N LYS A 59 -32.33 8.22 27.09
CA LYS A 59 -31.13 8.60 26.30
C LYS A 59 -29.90 8.38 27.16
N ARG A 60 -29.13 7.30 26.93
CA ARG A 60 -27.87 7.00 27.65
C ARG A 60 -26.85 8.11 27.42
N ASP A 61 -26.76 9.04 28.38
CA ASP A 61 -25.63 9.95 28.55
C ASP A 61 -24.48 9.24 29.30
N ALA A 62 -24.39 7.91 29.20
CA ALA A 62 -23.35 7.14 29.87
C ALA A 62 -21.99 7.36 29.18
N PRO A 63 -20.88 7.42 29.94
CA PRO A 63 -19.52 7.50 29.39
C PRO A 63 -19.28 6.45 28.29
N GLU A 64 -18.50 6.81 27.27
CA GLU A 64 -18.24 6.04 26.03
C GLU A 64 -17.86 4.55 26.25
N ASP A 65 -17.42 4.19 27.46
CA ASP A 65 -16.88 2.87 27.78
C ASP A 65 -17.95 1.82 28.17
N THR A 66 -19.22 2.20 28.27
CA THR A 66 -20.31 1.25 28.54
C THR A 66 -21.35 1.25 27.41
N ARG A 67 -20.96 0.67 26.27
CA ARG A 67 -21.91 0.27 25.22
C ARG A 67 -22.79 -0.89 25.69
N TYR A 68 -23.60 -0.67 26.72
CA TYR A 68 -24.74 -1.54 26.97
C TYR A 68 -25.64 -1.42 25.74
N ARG A 69 -25.66 -2.48 24.91
CA ARG A 69 -26.75 -2.65 23.95
C ARG A 69 -28.01 -2.90 24.77
N TYR A 70 -29.08 -2.16 24.50
CA TYR A 70 -30.40 -2.58 24.97
C TYR A 70 -30.60 -4.06 24.63
N THR A 71 -31.25 -4.80 25.52
CA THR A 71 -31.57 -6.19 25.22
C THR A 71 -32.35 -6.25 23.90
N LYS A 72 -32.05 -7.24 23.05
CA LYS A 72 -32.76 -7.38 21.77
C LYS A 72 -34.23 -7.66 22.08
N GLY A 73 -35.11 -6.70 21.82
CA GLY A 73 -36.52 -6.74 22.22
C GLY A 73 -36.86 -5.92 23.46
N ALA A 74 -35.98 -5.02 23.91
CA ALA A 74 -36.28 -4.10 25.00
C ALA A 74 -37.50 -3.21 24.66
N VAL A 75 -38.49 -3.25 25.55
CA VAL A 75 -39.64 -2.35 25.60
C VAL A 75 -39.69 -1.70 26.96
N PHE A 76 -40.42 -0.60 27.08
CA PHE A 76 -40.46 0.21 28.30
C PHE A 76 -41.90 0.40 28.75
N ALA A 77 -42.15 0.21 30.04
CA ALA A 77 -43.43 0.48 30.69
C ALA A 77 -43.19 1.33 31.94
N PHE A 78 -44.22 1.96 32.49
CA PHE A 78 -44.09 2.67 33.75
C PHE A 78 -43.76 1.70 34.89
N LYS A 79 -42.77 2.05 35.73
CA LYS A 79 -42.37 1.25 36.90
C LYS A 79 -43.54 0.96 37.81
N TRP A 80 -44.37 1.97 38.09
CA TRP A 80 -45.53 1.81 38.96
C TRP A 80 -46.56 0.83 38.37
N GLU A 81 -46.80 0.87 37.05
CA GLU A 81 -47.77 0.00 36.37
C GLU A 81 -47.27 -1.45 36.33
N VAL A 82 -45.95 -1.64 36.13
CA VAL A 82 -45.30 -2.95 36.22
C VAL A 82 -45.37 -3.51 37.64
N GLN A 83 -45.09 -2.67 38.65
CA GLN A 83 -45.12 -3.09 40.05
C GLN A 83 -46.54 -3.48 40.47
N GLU A 84 -47.54 -2.67 40.14
CA GLU A 84 -48.96 -2.93 40.40
C GLU A 84 -49.39 -4.28 39.81
N ALA A 85 -49.04 -4.55 38.55
CA ALA A 85 -49.40 -5.81 37.89
C ALA A 85 -48.74 -7.04 38.55
N ARG A 86 -47.46 -6.94 38.95
CA ARG A 86 -46.75 -8.04 39.64
C ARG A 86 -47.31 -8.31 41.02
N GLU A 87 -47.63 -7.26 41.78
CA GLU A 87 -48.21 -7.39 43.11
C GLU A 87 -49.60 -8.04 43.06
N ALA A 88 -50.43 -7.66 42.07
CA ALA A 88 -51.71 -8.29 41.84
C ALA A 88 -51.57 -9.80 41.53
N GLN A 89 -50.73 -10.16 40.54
CA GLN A 89 -50.48 -11.58 40.21
C GLN A 89 -49.96 -12.38 41.42
N GLN A 90 -49.02 -11.80 42.18
CA GLN A 90 -48.47 -12.47 43.36
C GLN A 90 -49.53 -12.67 44.45
N THR A 91 -50.45 -11.72 44.61
CA THR A 91 -51.54 -11.81 45.60
C THR A 91 -52.49 -12.96 45.28
N PHE A 92 -52.96 -13.07 44.03
CA PHE A 92 -53.81 -14.20 43.64
C PHE A 92 -53.07 -15.55 43.76
N ARG A 93 -51.81 -15.62 43.30
CA ARG A 93 -50.99 -16.85 43.42
C ARG A 93 -50.76 -17.29 44.86
N LYS A 94 -50.62 -16.35 45.81
CA LYS A 94 -50.48 -16.67 47.25
C LYS A 94 -51.78 -17.21 47.86
N ASN A 95 -52.92 -16.81 47.32
CA ASN A 95 -54.24 -17.21 47.80
C ASN A 95 -54.79 -18.47 47.10
N ASP A 96 -54.04 -19.04 46.15
CA ASP A 96 -54.47 -20.18 45.31
C ASP A 96 -55.78 -19.90 44.56
N ASP A 97 -56.00 -18.64 44.19
CA ASP A 97 -57.22 -18.15 43.54
C ASP A 97 -57.01 -18.00 42.03
N GLU A 98 -56.90 -19.15 41.35
CA GLU A 98 -56.67 -19.19 39.90
C GLU A 98 -57.82 -18.58 39.10
N ALA A 99 -59.05 -18.68 39.60
CA ALA A 99 -60.23 -18.17 38.92
C ALA A 99 -60.24 -16.64 38.89
N SER A 100 -60.02 -15.97 40.03
CA SER A 100 -59.95 -14.52 40.05
C SER A 100 -58.68 -13.96 39.41
N LEU A 101 -57.57 -14.72 39.40
CA LEU A 101 -56.38 -14.35 38.61
C LEU A 101 -56.74 -14.29 37.12
N ALA A 102 -57.43 -15.31 36.59
CA ALA A 102 -57.79 -15.38 35.19
C ALA A 102 -58.73 -14.23 34.78
N GLU A 103 -59.74 -13.94 35.60
CA GLU A 103 -60.67 -12.82 35.39
C GLU A 103 -59.93 -11.47 35.41
N TRP A 104 -59.07 -11.25 36.41
CA TRP A 104 -58.26 -10.02 36.50
C TRP A 104 -57.30 -9.88 35.31
N GLU A 105 -56.65 -10.96 34.87
CA GLU A 105 -55.77 -10.95 33.70
C GLU A 105 -56.55 -10.62 32.42
N GLU A 106 -57.77 -11.14 32.26
CA GLU A 106 -58.64 -10.83 31.13
C GLU A 106 -59.04 -9.35 31.12
N ASP A 107 -59.49 -8.81 32.25
CA ASP A 107 -59.87 -7.40 32.39
C ASP A 107 -58.69 -6.46 32.12
N ARG A 108 -57.53 -6.75 32.72
CA ARG A 108 -56.32 -5.93 32.55
C ARG A 108 -55.82 -6.00 31.11
N ARG A 109 -55.84 -7.19 30.50
CA ARG A 109 -55.52 -7.38 29.07
C ARG A 109 -56.46 -6.58 28.19
N ALA A 110 -57.77 -6.64 28.44
CA ALA A 110 -58.75 -5.88 27.69
C ALA A 110 -58.50 -4.37 27.79
N ALA A 111 -58.18 -3.86 28.99
CA ALA A 111 -57.84 -2.46 29.22
C ALA A 111 -56.55 -2.03 28.50
N ALA A 112 -55.49 -2.85 28.57
CA ALA A 112 -54.23 -2.59 27.91
C ALA A 112 -54.39 -2.62 26.38
N GLN A 113 -55.11 -3.60 25.83
CA GLN A 113 -55.40 -3.72 24.40
C GLN A 113 -56.26 -2.56 23.90
N ALA A 114 -57.26 -2.12 24.68
CA ALA A 114 -58.05 -0.92 24.37
C ALA A 114 -57.16 0.32 24.29
N ARG A 115 -56.28 0.52 25.29
CA ARG A 115 -55.30 1.62 25.26
C ARG A 115 -54.36 1.51 24.06
N HIS A 116 -53.84 0.33 23.75
CA HIS A 116 -52.99 0.12 22.57
C HIS A 116 -53.71 0.46 21.26
N LYS A 117 -54.98 0.08 21.11
CA LYS A 117 -55.78 0.39 19.93
C LYS A 117 -55.98 1.90 19.76
N ASP A 118 -56.37 2.59 20.83
CA ASP A 118 -56.60 4.04 20.80
C ASP A 118 -55.30 4.82 20.56
N THR A 119 -54.23 4.43 21.25
CA THR A 119 -52.91 5.06 21.11
C THR A 119 -52.29 4.79 19.74
N HIS A 120 -52.56 3.65 19.11
CA HIS A 120 -52.15 3.39 17.74
C HIS A 120 -52.85 4.33 16.74
N GLN A 121 -54.15 4.61 16.92
CA GLN A 121 -54.84 5.61 16.08
C GLN A 121 -54.26 7.01 16.27
N LEU A 122 -54.00 7.39 17.53
CA LEU A 122 -53.36 8.67 17.85
C LEU A 122 -51.95 8.76 17.26
N SER A 123 -51.18 7.67 17.33
CA SER A 123 -49.85 7.54 16.70
C SER A 123 -49.93 7.84 15.21
N ARG A 124 -50.82 7.16 14.48
CA ARG A 124 -51.05 7.40 13.05
C ARG A 124 -51.44 8.84 12.75
N TYR A 125 -52.30 9.43 13.57
CA TYR A 125 -52.68 10.84 13.44
C TYR A 125 -51.46 11.77 13.61
N ILE A 126 -50.67 11.59 14.67
CA ILE A 126 -49.48 12.40 14.94
C ILE A 126 -48.47 12.26 13.81
N TYR A 127 -48.16 11.03 13.38
CA TYR A 127 -47.25 10.78 12.26
C TYR A 127 -47.71 11.47 10.97
N ARG A 128 -49.02 11.41 10.67
CA ARG A 128 -49.58 12.09 9.49
C ARG A 128 -49.46 13.62 9.60
N VAL A 129 -49.77 14.20 10.77
CA VAL A 129 -49.68 15.66 10.96
C VAL A 129 -48.23 16.14 10.97
N THR A 130 -47.31 15.39 11.60
CA THR A 130 -45.88 15.73 11.56
C THR A 130 -45.30 15.58 10.17
N GLY A 131 -45.68 14.51 9.45
CA GLY A 131 -45.29 14.30 8.05
C GLY A 131 -45.79 15.42 7.15
N SER A 132 -47.09 15.76 7.23
CA SER A 132 -47.65 16.90 6.48
C SER A 132 -46.92 18.21 6.76
N ARG A 133 -46.55 18.47 8.01
CA ARG A 133 -45.77 19.66 8.37
C ARG A 133 -44.33 19.59 7.84
N GLU A 134 -43.69 18.43 7.88
CA GLU A 134 -42.36 18.23 7.31
C GLU A 134 -42.39 18.44 5.79
N ASP A 135 -43.43 17.95 5.10
CA ASP A 135 -43.67 18.17 3.67
C ASP A 135 -43.91 19.65 3.36
N GLU A 136 -44.74 20.35 4.12
CA GLU A 136 -44.94 21.81 4.00
C GLU A 136 -43.63 22.57 4.19
N LEU A 137 -42.81 22.18 5.18
CA LEU A 137 -41.51 22.80 5.41
C LEU A 137 -40.53 22.53 4.27
N GLU A 138 -40.55 21.34 3.67
CA GLU A 138 -39.74 21.08 2.47
C GLU A 138 -40.23 21.87 1.26
N GLN A 139 -41.55 21.96 1.05
CA GLN A 139 -42.09 22.78 -0.03
C GLN A 139 -41.66 24.25 0.12
N ILE A 140 -41.68 24.80 1.33
CA ILE A 140 -41.19 26.15 1.61
C ILE A 140 -39.69 26.29 1.30
N LYS A 141 -38.86 25.30 1.67
CA LYS A 141 -37.42 25.33 1.37
C LYS A 141 -37.12 25.19 -0.11
N GLU A 142 -37.83 24.30 -0.81
CA GLU A 142 -37.71 24.11 -2.26
C GLU A 142 -38.10 25.40 -3.00
N GLN A 143 -39.27 25.96 -2.68
CA GLN A 143 -39.71 27.23 -3.25
C GLN A 143 -38.68 28.34 -2.98
N ARG A 144 -38.17 28.42 -1.74
CA ARG A 144 -37.11 29.37 -1.37
C ARG A 144 -35.83 29.16 -2.20
N ARG A 145 -35.37 27.92 -2.37
CA ARG A 145 -34.19 27.57 -3.19
C ARG A 145 -34.38 28.04 -4.63
N THR A 146 -35.51 27.67 -5.24
CA THR A 146 -35.84 28.05 -6.61
C THR A 146 -35.87 29.56 -6.79
N THR A 147 -36.57 30.29 -5.91
CA THR A 147 -36.61 31.76 -5.99
C THR A 147 -35.24 32.40 -5.78
N ILE A 148 -34.41 31.89 -4.87
CA ILE A 148 -33.03 32.39 -4.69
C ILE A 148 -32.21 32.14 -5.96
N PHE A 149 -32.26 30.95 -6.55
CA PHE A 149 -31.52 30.63 -7.77
C PHE A 149 -31.97 31.49 -8.97
N GLU A 150 -33.28 31.65 -9.17
CA GLU A 150 -33.81 32.53 -10.21
C GLU A 150 -33.32 33.97 -10.04
N ARG A 151 -33.39 34.52 -8.81
CA ARG A 151 -32.89 35.88 -8.55
C ARG A 151 -31.38 35.99 -8.75
N LEU A 152 -30.59 35.01 -8.32
CA LEU A 152 -29.15 35.02 -8.58
C LEU A 152 -28.83 34.94 -10.09
N LYS A 153 -29.58 34.15 -10.87
CA LYS A 153 -29.47 34.14 -12.34
C LYS A 153 -29.80 35.51 -12.95
N THR A 154 -30.80 36.23 -12.45
CA THR A 154 -31.08 37.61 -12.91
C THR A 154 -29.95 38.60 -12.57
N LEU A 155 -29.11 38.28 -11.58
CA LEU A 155 -27.89 39.02 -11.22
C LEU A 155 -26.63 38.49 -11.95
N ALA A 156 -26.80 37.72 -13.03
CA ALA A 156 -25.73 37.15 -13.85
C ALA A 156 -24.79 36.16 -13.12
N TRP A 157 -25.29 35.47 -12.09
CA TRP A 157 -24.61 34.28 -11.54
C TRP A 157 -25.01 33.03 -12.33
N THR A 158 -24.04 32.17 -12.63
CA THR A 158 -24.27 30.91 -13.36
C THR A 158 -24.58 29.78 -12.39
N GLU A 159 -25.09 28.65 -12.90
CA GLU A 159 -25.32 27.47 -12.05
C GLU A 159 -24.01 26.89 -11.49
N GLU A 160 -22.92 27.00 -12.24
CA GLU A 160 -21.59 26.54 -11.81
C GLU A 160 -21.10 27.31 -10.57
N ASP A 161 -21.34 28.62 -10.52
CA ASP A 161 -21.02 29.46 -9.35
C ASP A 161 -21.78 29.00 -8.09
N MET A 162 -22.92 28.31 -8.25
CA MET A 162 -23.81 27.88 -7.17
C MET A 162 -23.50 26.46 -6.65
N VAL A 163 -22.51 25.77 -7.25
CA VAL A 163 -22.08 24.44 -6.81
C VAL A 163 -20.98 24.57 -5.77
N PHE A 164 -21.32 24.30 -4.51
CA PHE A 164 -20.39 24.28 -3.37
C PHE A 164 -20.05 22.84 -2.95
N LYS A 165 -18.77 22.58 -2.67
CA LYS A 165 -18.27 21.27 -2.18
C LYS A 165 -17.77 21.38 -0.74
N GLY A 166 -17.67 20.23 -0.05
CA GLY A 166 -17.00 20.14 1.25
C GLY A 166 -17.63 21.00 2.36
N SER A 167 -16.78 21.68 3.15
CA SER A 167 -17.19 22.48 4.31
C SER A 167 -18.02 23.71 3.97
N GLU A 168 -17.86 24.26 2.76
CA GLU A 168 -18.52 25.50 2.33
C GLU A 168 -19.98 25.29 1.92
N ALA A 169 -20.34 24.06 1.55
CA ALA A 169 -21.73 23.71 1.30
C ALA A 169 -22.62 23.90 2.54
N LYS A 170 -22.07 23.85 3.76
CA LYS A 170 -22.84 24.01 5.01
C LYS A 170 -23.43 25.42 5.17
N PRO A 171 -22.65 26.52 5.19
CA PRO A 171 -23.20 27.87 5.27
C PRO A 171 -24.12 28.20 4.09
N TRP A 172 -23.80 27.73 2.89
CA TRP A 172 -24.63 27.90 1.69
C TRP A 172 -26.01 27.28 1.88
N ASN A 173 -26.04 25.99 2.24
CA ASN A 173 -27.26 25.24 2.49
C ASN A 173 -28.06 25.81 3.68
N ALA A 174 -27.42 26.43 4.66
CA ALA A 174 -28.12 27.06 5.79
C ALA A 174 -28.96 28.28 5.34
N LEU A 175 -28.46 29.08 4.38
CA LEU A 175 -29.19 30.22 3.82
C LEU A 175 -30.34 29.77 2.91
N LEU A 176 -30.09 28.73 2.11
CA LEU A 176 -31.04 28.17 1.15
C LEU A 176 -32.17 27.39 1.82
N ASN A 177 -31.86 26.55 2.81
CA ASN A 177 -32.82 25.63 3.44
C ASN A 177 -33.45 26.20 4.73
N ALA A 178 -33.44 27.52 4.89
CA ALA A 178 -34.14 28.16 6.00
C ALA A 178 -35.67 27.95 5.85
N PRO A 179 -36.38 27.46 6.88
CA PRO A 179 -37.81 27.13 6.81
C PRO A 179 -38.69 28.39 6.89
N LYS A 180 -38.45 29.37 6.02
CA LYS A 180 -39.14 30.66 5.97
C LYS A 180 -39.30 31.10 4.52
N VAL A 181 -40.48 31.62 4.19
CA VAL A 181 -40.74 32.24 2.88
C VAL A 181 -39.72 33.37 2.63
N LEU A 182 -39.23 33.45 1.40
CA LEU A 182 -38.30 34.50 0.99
C LEU A 182 -39.06 35.81 0.76
N THR A 183 -39.03 36.71 1.74
CA THR A 183 -39.56 38.07 1.59
C THR A 183 -38.48 39.03 1.09
N GLU A 184 -38.85 40.19 0.54
CA GLU A 184 -37.86 41.19 0.08
C GLU A 184 -36.87 41.58 1.18
N ARG A 185 -37.35 41.79 2.41
CA ARG A 185 -36.48 42.10 3.55
C ARG A 185 -35.48 40.97 3.83
N VAL A 186 -35.91 39.71 3.77
CA VAL A 186 -35.01 38.57 3.96
C VAL A 186 -34.02 38.48 2.81
N TRP A 187 -34.48 38.67 1.57
CA TRP A 187 -33.63 38.70 0.38
C TRP A 187 -32.54 39.78 0.49
N THR A 188 -32.89 41.02 0.80
CA THR A 188 -31.93 42.12 1.03
C THR A 188 -30.90 41.79 2.09
N ASN A 189 -31.29 41.06 3.15
CA ASN A 189 -30.38 40.68 4.22
C ASN A 189 -29.42 39.54 3.85
N ILE A 190 -29.87 38.55 3.07
CA ILE A 190 -29.03 37.39 2.70
C ILE A 190 -28.21 37.65 1.44
N LEU A 191 -28.63 38.56 0.57
CA LEU A 191 -27.97 38.81 -0.71
C LEU A 191 -26.48 39.13 -0.55
N PRO A 192 -26.02 40.02 0.36
CA PRO A 192 -24.59 40.27 0.54
C PRO A 192 -23.79 39.01 0.90
N GLN A 193 -24.35 38.13 1.73
CA GLN A 193 -23.70 36.87 2.12
C GLN A 193 -23.62 35.91 0.94
N LEU A 194 -24.71 35.76 0.18
CA LEU A 194 -24.74 34.93 -1.03
C LEU A 194 -23.73 35.44 -2.06
N THR A 195 -23.70 36.75 -2.31
CA THR A 195 -22.77 37.38 -3.26
C THR A 195 -21.31 37.16 -2.87
N GLN A 196 -20.95 37.30 -1.59
CA GLN A 196 -19.59 37.02 -1.14
C GLN A 196 -19.22 35.56 -1.37
N MET A 197 -20.08 34.62 -0.94
CA MET A 197 -19.84 33.19 -1.11
C MET A 197 -19.70 32.78 -2.58
N LEU A 198 -20.52 33.35 -3.46
CA LEU A 198 -20.46 33.09 -4.91
C LEU A 198 -19.19 33.67 -5.54
N ALA A 199 -18.76 34.85 -5.11
CA ALA A 199 -17.50 35.44 -5.57
C ALA A 199 -16.30 34.56 -5.18
N ASP A 200 -16.23 34.15 -3.91
CA ASP A 200 -15.20 33.24 -3.41
C ASP A 200 -15.22 31.90 -4.16
N ASN A 201 -16.43 31.37 -4.45
CA ASN A 201 -16.60 30.12 -5.18
C ASN A 201 -16.15 30.22 -6.63
N ARG A 202 -16.48 31.32 -7.32
CA ARG A 202 -16.04 31.57 -8.69
C ARG A 202 -14.51 31.68 -8.79
N GLU A 203 -13.88 32.37 -7.86
CA GLU A 203 -12.40 32.46 -7.80
C GLU A 203 -11.79 31.07 -7.62
N ARG A 204 -12.33 30.27 -6.70
CA ARG A 204 -11.87 28.90 -6.49
C ARG A 204 -12.07 28.00 -7.70
N HIS A 205 -13.25 28.00 -8.32
CA HIS A 205 -13.50 27.24 -9.56
C HIS A 205 -12.54 27.66 -10.67
N THR A 206 -12.25 28.96 -10.80
CA THR A 206 -11.26 29.46 -11.76
C THR A 206 -9.86 28.94 -11.45
N ALA A 207 -9.46 28.94 -10.18
CA ALA A 207 -8.17 28.42 -9.73
C ALA A 207 -8.06 26.90 -9.89
N GLU A 208 -9.11 26.14 -9.56
CA GLU A 208 -9.21 24.69 -9.76
C GLU A 208 -9.18 24.34 -11.25
N ALA A 209 -9.94 25.04 -12.08
CA ALA A 209 -9.93 24.85 -13.53
C ALA A 209 -8.55 25.18 -14.13
N LYS A 210 -7.88 26.22 -13.64
CA LYS A 210 -6.50 26.55 -14.03
C LYS A 210 -5.53 25.44 -13.63
N LYS A 211 -5.64 24.94 -12.40
CA LYS A 211 -4.84 23.81 -11.90
C LYS A 211 -5.09 22.55 -12.73
N GLN A 212 -6.35 22.23 -13.03
CA GLN A 212 -6.74 21.10 -13.86
C GLN A 212 -6.15 21.21 -15.27
N ARG A 213 -6.31 22.35 -15.94
CA ARG A 213 -5.71 22.56 -17.26
C ARG A 213 -4.20 22.39 -17.25
N ARG A 214 -3.51 22.89 -16.21
CA ARG A 214 -2.07 22.66 -16.03
C ARG A 214 -1.73 21.18 -15.87
N SER A 215 -2.49 20.45 -15.06
CA SER A 215 -2.34 18.99 -14.90
C SER A 215 -2.55 18.25 -16.23
N ASP A 216 -3.56 18.64 -17.01
CA ASP A 216 -3.84 18.04 -18.33
C ASP A 216 -2.69 18.29 -19.30
N ARG A 217 -2.13 19.51 -19.34
CA ARG A 217 -0.93 19.84 -20.13
C ARG A 217 0.27 19.02 -19.70
N ARG A 218 0.52 18.86 -18.39
CA ARG A 218 1.60 18.01 -17.87
C ARG A 218 1.44 16.55 -18.26
N THR A 219 0.21 16.03 -18.21
CA THR A 219 -0.12 14.67 -18.66
C THR A 219 0.16 14.49 -20.15
N CYS A 220 -0.13 15.52 -20.96
CA CYS A 220 0.20 15.53 -22.38
C CYS A 220 1.72 15.49 -22.62
N ILE A 221 2.49 16.35 -21.94
CA ILE A 221 3.96 16.37 -22.01
C ILE A 221 4.56 15.04 -21.57
N ASP A 222 4.09 14.49 -20.45
CA ASP A 222 4.52 13.20 -19.92
C ASP A 222 4.30 12.07 -20.94
N ARG A 223 3.09 11.97 -21.50
CA ARG A 223 2.76 10.99 -22.54
C ARG A 223 3.66 11.14 -23.77
N PHE A 224 3.95 12.36 -24.19
CA PHE A 224 4.85 12.63 -25.31
C PHE A 224 6.28 12.17 -25.02
N LEU A 225 6.81 12.49 -23.84
CA LEU A 225 8.13 12.07 -23.37
C LEU A 225 8.25 10.54 -23.24
N ILE A 226 7.22 9.89 -22.69
CA ILE A 226 7.10 8.43 -22.64
C ILE A 226 7.13 7.84 -24.05
N ARG A 227 6.35 8.38 -25.00
CA ARG A 227 6.39 7.94 -26.40
C ARG A 227 7.79 8.11 -26.99
N MET A 228 8.47 9.22 -26.72
CA MET A 228 9.85 9.43 -27.15
C MET A 228 10.82 8.40 -26.58
N LYS A 229 10.74 8.12 -25.28
CA LYS A 229 11.52 7.08 -24.57
C LYS A 229 11.44 5.74 -25.32
N TYR A 230 10.27 5.39 -25.86
CA TYR A 230 10.06 4.12 -26.56
C TYR A 230 10.43 4.14 -28.06
N THR A 231 10.41 5.30 -28.73
CA THR A 231 10.66 5.36 -30.20
C THR A 231 12.12 5.44 -30.60
N ALA A 232 13.01 5.92 -29.73
CA ALA A 232 14.42 6.17 -30.07
C ALA A 232 15.34 5.59 -28.99
N HIS A 233 15.40 4.26 -28.92
CA HIS A 233 16.21 3.57 -27.93
C HIS A 233 17.71 3.66 -28.28
N PRO A 234 18.58 4.21 -27.41
CA PRO A 234 20.01 4.34 -27.72
C PRO A 234 20.73 3.02 -27.93
N PHE A 235 20.21 1.94 -27.35
CA PHE A 235 20.81 0.59 -27.44
C PHE A 235 20.12 -0.30 -28.47
N GLU A 236 19.31 0.27 -29.36
CA GLU A 236 18.66 -0.48 -30.45
C GLU A 236 19.64 -1.37 -31.25
N PRO A 237 20.87 -0.93 -31.61
CA PRO A 237 21.82 -1.80 -32.30
C PRO A 237 22.24 -3.03 -31.49
N ILE A 238 22.34 -2.89 -30.16
CA ILE A 238 22.65 -4.02 -29.25
C ILE A 238 21.49 -5.01 -29.27
N PHE A 239 20.26 -4.50 -29.12
CA PHE A 239 19.07 -5.36 -29.10
C PHE A 239 18.86 -6.10 -30.43
N GLN A 240 19.16 -5.47 -31.57
CA GLN A 240 19.08 -6.13 -32.87
C GLN A 240 20.14 -7.22 -33.04
N ALA A 241 21.32 -7.05 -32.43
CA ALA A 241 22.43 -7.97 -32.59
C ALA A 241 22.36 -9.22 -31.71
N VAL A 242 21.62 -9.18 -30.59
CA VAL A 242 21.48 -10.35 -29.72
C VAL A 242 20.31 -11.21 -30.22
N PRO A 243 20.56 -12.48 -30.61
CA PRO A 243 19.57 -13.35 -31.25
C PRO A 243 18.55 -13.86 -30.24
N ILE A 244 17.60 -13.01 -29.86
CA ILE A 244 16.44 -13.43 -29.07
C ILE A 244 15.34 -13.81 -30.04
N GLY A 245 15.06 -15.11 -30.09
CA GLY A 245 13.83 -15.61 -30.70
C GLY A 245 12.63 -15.04 -29.93
N ASN A 246 12.12 -13.90 -30.40
CA ASN A 246 10.85 -13.27 -29.99
C ASN A 246 10.92 -12.30 -28.79
N TRP A 247 11.48 -11.10 -29.00
CA TRP A 247 11.39 -9.94 -28.08
C TRP A 247 9.96 -9.68 -27.57
N GLY A 248 8.95 -9.91 -28.41
CA GLY A 248 7.53 -9.73 -28.07
C GLY A 248 7.04 -10.54 -26.85
N LYS A 249 7.66 -11.70 -26.55
CA LYS A 249 7.39 -12.48 -25.33
C LYS A 249 8.30 -12.13 -24.15
N VAL A 250 9.42 -11.47 -24.40
CA VAL A 250 10.42 -11.09 -23.37
C VAL A 250 10.00 -9.82 -22.64
N LEU A 251 9.26 -8.93 -23.32
CA LEU A 251 8.84 -7.62 -22.81
C LEU A 251 7.90 -7.65 -21.58
N ASN A 252 7.36 -8.81 -21.19
CA ASN A 252 6.41 -8.89 -20.07
C ASN A 252 7.05 -9.11 -18.68
N ASP A 253 8.29 -9.60 -18.57
CA ASP A 253 8.89 -9.95 -17.26
C ASP A 253 10.03 -9.02 -16.81
N VAL A 254 10.81 -8.46 -17.74
CA VAL A 254 11.82 -7.42 -17.48
C VAL A 254 11.97 -6.64 -18.77
N CYS A 255 11.35 -5.47 -18.90
CA CYS A 255 11.30 -4.74 -20.16
C CYS A 255 12.68 -4.11 -20.45
N PRO A 256 13.44 -4.58 -21.47
CA PRO A 256 14.70 -3.96 -21.88
C PRO A 256 14.50 -2.50 -22.33
N VAL A 257 13.26 -2.13 -22.65
CA VAL A 257 12.86 -0.78 -23.05
C VAL A 257 12.61 0.13 -21.85
N GLU A 258 12.42 -0.42 -20.64
CA GLU A 258 12.47 0.37 -19.42
C GLU A 258 13.90 0.87 -19.17
N ALA A 259 14.91 0.14 -19.61
CA ALA A 259 16.33 0.52 -19.52
C ALA A 259 16.75 1.58 -20.56
N ASN A 260 15.86 2.44 -21.06
CA ASN A 260 16.27 3.66 -21.75
C ASN A 260 16.56 4.75 -20.70
N PRO A 261 17.81 5.24 -20.55
CA PRO A 261 18.10 6.36 -19.68
C PRO A 261 17.37 7.60 -20.20
N PHE A 262 16.31 7.99 -19.50
CA PHE A 262 15.43 9.08 -19.90
C PHE A 262 15.11 9.99 -18.70
N PRO A 263 15.08 11.33 -18.87
CA PRO A 263 14.80 12.24 -17.77
C PRO A 263 13.35 12.11 -17.29
N LYS A 264 13.13 12.34 -15.99
CA LYS A 264 11.77 12.49 -15.45
C LYS A 264 11.09 13.68 -16.10
N THR A 265 9.77 13.61 -16.22
CA THR A 265 8.96 14.74 -16.72
C THR A 265 9.21 16.02 -15.93
N LEU A 266 9.38 15.95 -14.61
CA LEU A 266 9.72 17.13 -13.79
C LEU A 266 11.07 17.76 -14.16
N THR A 267 12.12 16.96 -14.39
CA THR A 267 13.43 17.45 -14.87
C THR A 267 13.30 18.05 -16.27
N ALA A 268 12.53 17.40 -17.16
CA ALA A 268 12.32 17.88 -18.51
C ALA A 268 11.53 19.20 -18.55
N LEU A 269 10.59 19.41 -17.62
CA LEU A 269 9.83 20.65 -17.49
C LEU A 269 10.68 21.87 -17.09
N GLU A 270 11.92 21.66 -16.61
CA GLU A 270 12.87 22.76 -16.39
C GLU A 270 13.50 23.28 -17.67
N TRP A 271 13.41 22.52 -18.78
CA TRP A 271 13.95 22.93 -20.07
C TRP A 271 13.11 24.04 -20.68
N SER A 272 13.76 25.05 -21.25
CA SER A 272 13.10 26.21 -21.85
C SER A 272 12.07 25.84 -22.94
N CYS A 273 12.27 24.73 -23.65
CA CYS A 273 11.39 24.26 -24.72
C CYS A 273 10.10 23.55 -24.23
N LEU A 274 10.04 23.19 -22.94
CA LEU A 274 8.86 22.55 -22.31
C LEU A 274 8.25 23.42 -21.21
N LYS A 275 9.04 24.27 -20.55
CA LYS A 275 8.62 25.11 -19.44
C LYS A 275 7.49 26.07 -19.82
N ASP A 276 7.60 26.71 -20.98
CA ASP A 276 6.55 27.61 -21.49
C ASP A 276 5.24 26.85 -21.81
N LEU A 277 5.32 25.57 -22.22
CA LEU A 277 4.13 24.74 -22.44
C LEU A 277 3.39 24.40 -21.14
N ASP A 278 4.09 24.30 -20.00
CA ASP A 278 3.46 24.11 -18.66
C ASP A 278 2.84 25.42 -18.14
N GLU A 279 3.55 26.53 -18.31
CA GLU A 279 3.20 27.83 -17.72
C GLU A 279 2.14 28.61 -18.50
N LEU A 280 2.10 28.48 -19.84
CA LEU A 280 1.13 29.17 -20.68
C LEU A 280 -0.24 28.47 -20.65
N GLU A 281 -1.33 29.26 -20.68
CA GLU A 281 -2.71 28.75 -20.79
C GLU A 281 -3.01 28.30 -22.23
N LEU A 282 -2.36 27.21 -22.65
CA LEU A 282 -2.59 26.55 -23.94
C LEU A 282 -3.64 25.44 -23.80
N SER A 283 -4.36 25.16 -24.90
CA SER A 283 -5.17 23.94 -24.99
C SER A 283 -4.28 22.70 -25.11
N THR A 284 -4.83 21.52 -24.83
CA THR A 284 -4.13 20.25 -24.98
C THR A 284 -3.66 20.01 -26.41
N GLU A 285 -4.47 20.37 -27.41
CA GLU A 285 -4.16 20.22 -28.83
C GLU A 285 -3.04 21.16 -29.27
N GLU A 286 -3.03 22.41 -28.76
CA GLU A 286 -1.96 23.36 -28.99
C GLU A 286 -0.63 22.89 -28.39
N VAL A 287 -0.67 22.28 -27.19
CA VAL A 287 0.51 21.67 -26.56
C VAL A 287 1.03 20.51 -27.40
N GLU A 288 0.17 19.59 -27.84
CA GLU A 288 0.58 18.45 -28.69
C GLU A 288 1.24 18.92 -29.99
N ALA A 289 0.65 19.91 -30.68
CA ALA A 289 1.21 20.47 -31.91
C ALA A 289 2.59 21.12 -31.68
N LYS A 290 2.75 21.87 -30.59
CA LYS A 290 4.04 22.50 -30.22
C LYS A 290 5.09 21.47 -29.80
N LEU A 291 4.69 20.40 -29.12
CA LEU A 291 5.60 19.30 -28.76
C LEU A 291 6.14 18.61 -30.02
N GLU A 292 5.28 18.34 -31.01
CA GLU A 292 5.72 17.76 -32.27
C GLU A 292 6.66 18.69 -33.04
N GLN A 293 6.33 19.99 -33.08
CA GLN A 293 7.17 21.02 -33.69
C GLN A 293 8.56 21.10 -33.03
N ARG A 294 8.63 20.95 -31.70
CA ARG A 294 9.86 21.05 -30.89
C ARG A 294 10.56 19.71 -30.68
N ARG A 295 10.08 18.62 -31.30
CA ARG A 295 10.65 17.28 -31.16
C ARG A 295 12.18 17.25 -31.32
N PRO A 296 12.81 17.88 -32.34
CA PRO A 296 14.26 17.82 -32.51
C PRO A 296 15.03 18.48 -31.35
N GLU A 297 14.55 19.63 -30.86
CA GLU A 297 15.14 20.33 -29.71
C GLU A 297 15.02 19.52 -28.42
N ILE A 298 13.86 18.87 -28.21
CA ILE A 298 13.64 17.98 -27.07
C ILE A 298 14.57 16.76 -27.15
N GLN A 299 14.79 16.19 -28.34
CA GLN A 299 15.74 15.08 -28.55
C GLN A 299 17.17 15.49 -28.22
N GLU A 300 17.59 16.69 -28.62
CA GLU A 300 18.91 17.24 -28.27
C GLU A 300 19.06 17.39 -26.75
N LYS A 301 18.03 17.92 -26.06
CA LYS A 301 18.05 18.05 -24.59
C LYS A 301 18.10 16.70 -23.86
N VAL A 302 17.38 15.69 -24.36
CA VAL A 302 17.47 14.32 -23.83
C VAL A 302 18.90 13.78 -24.00
N LEU A 303 19.53 14.00 -25.16
CA LEU A 303 20.90 13.58 -25.42
C LEU A 303 21.91 14.30 -24.51
N GLU A 304 21.80 15.62 -24.36
CA GLU A 304 22.61 16.42 -23.44
C GLU A 304 22.50 15.91 -21.99
N TRP A 305 21.26 15.70 -21.54
CA TRP A 305 20.97 15.16 -20.20
C TRP A 305 21.62 13.79 -20.01
N ARG A 306 21.43 12.86 -20.95
CA ARG A 306 22.02 11.52 -20.88
C ARG A 306 23.55 11.58 -20.82
N ASN A 307 24.16 12.36 -21.71
CA ASN A 307 25.62 12.53 -21.74
C ASN A 307 26.16 13.09 -20.42
N LYS A 308 25.41 13.99 -19.77
CA LYS A 308 25.76 14.51 -18.45
C LYS A 308 25.70 13.42 -17.39
N VAL A 309 24.61 12.65 -17.34
CA VAL A 309 24.45 11.53 -16.40
C VAL A 309 25.56 10.49 -16.58
N GLU A 310 25.80 10.07 -17.81
CA GLU A 310 26.84 9.09 -18.14
C GLU A 310 28.24 9.59 -17.75
N ARG A 311 28.55 10.86 -18.03
CA ARG A 311 29.82 11.46 -17.62
C ARG A 311 29.99 11.44 -16.10
N CYS A 312 28.96 11.87 -15.36
CA CYS A 312 29.01 11.85 -13.89
C CYS A 312 29.22 10.44 -13.34
N LEU A 313 28.56 9.42 -13.91
CA LEU A 313 28.74 8.03 -13.49
C LEU A 313 30.15 7.51 -13.82
N VAL A 314 30.71 7.83 -14.98
CA VAL A 314 32.07 7.43 -15.36
C VAL A 314 33.12 8.11 -14.47
N GLU A 315 32.93 9.38 -14.11
CA GLU A 315 33.83 10.12 -13.21
C GLU A 315 33.95 9.43 -11.83
N ARG A 316 32.93 8.68 -11.39
CA ARG A 316 32.98 7.89 -10.13
C ARG A 316 33.96 6.73 -10.15
N PHE A 317 34.38 6.25 -11.32
CA PHE A 317 35.39 5.21 -11.40
C PHE A 317 36.83 5.73 -11.29
N GLY A 318 37.02 7.05 -11.38
CA GLY A 318 38.33 7.68 -11.31
C GLY A 318 39.28 7.26 -12.44
N PRO A 319 40.59 7.56 -12.32
CA PRO A 319 41.61 7.12 -13.28
C PRO A 319 41.92 5.61 -13.20
N ASP A 320 41.44 4.91 -12.17
CA ASP A 320 41.74 3.50 -11.86
C ASP A 320 41.26 2.49 -12.91
N LEU A 321 40.41 2.90 -13.85
CA LEU A 321 40.08 2.07 -15.01
C LEU A 321 41.25 1.90 -16.00
N GLY A 322 42.40 2.54 -15.76
CA GLY A 322 43.75 1.95 -15.89
C GLY A 322 44.25 1.51 -17.27
N GLY A 323 43.42 1.49 -18.30
CA GLY A 323 43.84 1.37 -19.69
C GLY A 323 44.26 2.74 -20.23
N THR A 324 45.18 2.76 -21.19
CA THR A 324 45.32 3.91 -22.09
C THR A 324 43.93 4.32 -22.56
N GLN A 325 43.62 5.63 -22.56
CA GLN A 325 42.25 6.15 -22.72
C GLN A 325 41.48 5.67 -23.98
N ASP A 326 42.16 5.00 -24.91
CA ASP A 326 41.73 4.65 -26.26
C ASP A 326 41.05 3.27 -26.43
N GLU A 327 41.15 2.31 -25.50
CA GLU A 327 40.59 0.96 -25.71
C GLU A 327 39.55 0.56 -24.65
N VAL A 328 38.42 1.28 -24.59
CA VAL A 328 37.21 0.71 -23.97
C VAL A 328 36.62 -0.32 -24.93
N ILE A 329 37.03 -1.57 -24.74
CA ILE A 329 36.52 -2.73 -25.47
C ILE A 329 35.16 -3.12 -24.84
N LEU A 330 34.13 -3.15 -25.67
CA LEU A 330 32.81 -3.70 -25.35
C LEU A 330 32.44 -4.63 -26.50
N SER A 331 32.27 -5.90 -26.20
CA SER A 331 31.76 -6.90 -27.14
C SER A 331 30.27 -7.13 -26.91
N VAL A 332 29.55 -7.25 -28.03
CA VAL A 332 28.14 -7.65 -28.05
C VAL A 332 28.02 -8.81 -29.03
N ASN A 333 27.59 -9.97 -28.53
CA ASN A 333 27.51 -11.22 -29.27
C ASN A 333 28.85 -11.57 -29.95
N GLY A 334 29.95 -11.34 -29.23
CA GLY A 334 31.32 -11.56 -29.71
C GLY A 334 31.83 -10.55 -30.76
N SER A 335 31.06 -9.52 -31.13
CA SER A 335 31.48 -8.49 -32.09
C SER A 335 31.67 -7.12 -31.42
N LEU A 336 32.76 -6.43 -31.80
CA LEU A 336 33.09 -5.07 -31.35
C LEU A 336 32.40 -3.99 -32.21
N GLU A 337 32.01 -4.33 -33.43
CA GLU A 337 31.46 -3.37 -34.40
C GLU A 337 30.10 -2.82 -33.94
N ILE A 338 29.26 -3.66 -33.33
CA ILE A 338 27.93 -3.26 -32.83
C ILE A 338 28.05 -2.15 -31.80
N ALA A 339 29.00 -2.30 -30.86
CA ALA A 339 29.25 -1.34 -29.81
C ALA A 339 29.98 -0.09 -30.30
N SER A 340 30.72 -0.15 -31.40
CA SER A 340 31.54 0.96 -31.91
C SER A 340 30.74 2.24 -32.22
N SER A 341 29.46 2.10 -32.55
CA SER A 341 28.53 3.21 -32.79
C SER A 341 28.13 3.97 -31.52
N LEU A 342 28.34 3.38 -30.34
CA LEU A 342 27.93 3.96 -29.07
C LEU A 342 28.99 4.94 -28.52
N PRO A 343 28.57 6.01 -27.84
CA PRO A 343 29.47 6.90 -27.12
C PRO A 343 30.38 6.13 -26.16
N ARG A 344 31.61 6.62 -25.96
CA ARG A 344 32.61 5.97 -25.10
C ARG A 344 32.10 5.71 -23.68
N ASN A 345 31.45 6.70 -23.06
CA ASN A 345 30.92 6.56 -21.70
C ASN A 345 29.80 5.51 -21.65
N THR A 346 28.90 5.51 -22.62
CA THR A 346 27.90 4.46 -22.78
C THR A 346 28.54 3.07 -22.88
N ARG A 347 29.56 2.89 -23.72
CA ARG A 347 30.26 1.60 -23.86
C ARG A 347 30.84 1.12 -22.53
N LEU A 348 31.49 2.01 -21.78
CA LEU A 348 32.06 1.70 -20.48
C LEU A 348 30.98 1.28 -19.47
N LEU A 349 29.90 2.06 -19.39
CA LEU A 349 28.78 1.83 -18.48
C LEU A 349 27.98 0.56 -18.80
N LEU A 350 28.01 0.09 -20.04
CA LEU A 350 27.33 -1.14 -20.46
C LEU A 350 28.15 -2.41 -20.19
N ARG A 351 29.45 -2.31 -19.89
CA ARG A 351 30.25 -3.51 -19.55
C ARG A 351 29.68 -4.22 -18.31
N ALA A 352 29.77 -5.55 -18.32
CA ALA A 352 29.27 -6.36 -17.22
C ALA A 352 30.02 -6.21 -15.90
N ASP A 353 31.26 -5.70 -15.94
CA ASP A 353 32.07 -5.40 -14.77
C ASP A 353 31.99 -3.94 -14.30
N THR A 354 31.10 -3.12 -14.87
CA THR A 354 30.84 -1.74 -14.43
C THR A 354 29.61 -1.71 -13.54
N LEU A 355 29.84 -1.74 -12.23
CA LEU A 355 28.80 -1.89 -11.20
C LEU A 355 28.78 -0.73 -10.23
N PHE A 356 27.56 -0.44 -9.76
CA PHE A 356 27.30 0.61 -8.79
C PHE A 356 26.72 0.06 -7.50
N ASP A 357 26.94 0.78 -6.42
CA ASP A 357 26.25 0.64 -5.13
C ASP A 357 25.49 1.94 -4.84
N GLU A 358 24.38 1.86 -4.11
CA GLU A 358 23.63 3.06 -3.70
C GLU A 358 24.25 3.61 -2.41
N GLU A 359 25.08 4.65 -2.53
CA GLU A 359 25.97 5.13 -1.45
C GLU A 359 25.22 5.64 -0.21
N GLN A 360 23.93 6.01 -0.31
CA GLN A 360 23.20 6.65 0.78
C GLN A 360 21.67 6.50 0.65
N TYR A 361 21.13 5.38 1.11
CA TYR A 361 19.78 5.39 1.66
C TYR A 361 19.89 5.58 3.17
N ASP A 362 19.45 6.74 3.67
CA ASP A 362 19.20 6.89 5.11
C ASP A 362 18.27 5.74 5.48
N PRO A 363 18.68 4.81 6.36
CA PRO A 363 17.83 3.69 6.74
C PRO A 363 16.51 4.28 7.18
N ASP A 364 15.41 3.85 6.53
CA ASP A 364 14.08 4.28 6.90
C ASP A 364 13.97 4.18 8.43
N PRO A 365 13.69 5.28 9.16
CA PRO A 365 13.69 5.26 10.61
C PRO A 365 12.74 4.20 11.20
N ASP A 366 11.77 3.73 10.40
CA ASP A 366 10.87 2.67 10.79
C ASP A 366 11.47 1.25 10.65
N GLY A 367 12.62 1.07 10.00
CA GLY A 367 13.38 -0.19 9.93
C GLY A 367 12.64 -1.38 9.28
N LEU A 368 11.47 -1.15 8.69
CA LEU A 368 10.53 -2.21 8.34
C LEU A 368 10.71 -2.77 6.92
N LEU A 369 11.53 -2.17 6.07
CA LEU A 369 11.79 -2.64 4.70
C LEU A 369 13.23 -2.41 4.28
N HIS A 370 14.19 -2.97 5.03
CA HIS A 370 15.48 -3.28 4.44
C HIS A 370 15.27 -4.47 3.50
N PHE A 371 14.96 -4.19 2.24
CA PHE A 371 15.41 -5.07 1.17
C PHE A 371 16.91 -5.28 1.41
N GLY A 372 17.38 -6.53 1.44
CA GLY A 372 18.80 -6.84 1.66
C GLY A 372 19.70 -6.09 0.67
N PRO A 373 21.03 -6.29 0.72
CA PRO A 373 21.91 -5.61 -0.23
C PRO A 373 21.32 -5.77 -1.64
N GLU A 374 21.13 -4.66 -2.35
CA GLU A 374 20.28 -4.74 -3.53
C GLU A 374 21.00 -5.54 -4.63
N ALA A 375 20.23 -6.19 -5.49
CA ALA A 375 20.78 -6.84 -6.68
C ALA A 375 21.73 -5.87 -7.42
N PRO A 376 22.80 -6.38 -8.04
CA PRO A 376 23.83 -5.55 -8.68
C PRO A 376 23.22 -4.43 -9.55
N CYS A 377 23.61 -3.19 -9.30
CA CYS A 377 23.08 -2.04 -10.02
C CYS A 377 23.86 -1.79 -11.30
N TYR A 378 23.22 -2.11 -12.42
CA TYR A 378 23.75 -1.87 -13.77
C TYR A 378 23.14 -0.60 -14.38
N TYR A 379 23.99 0.19 -15.06
CA TYR A 379 23.48 1.27 -15.90
C TYR A 379 22.76 0.68 -17.12
N PRO A 380 21.59 1.17 -17.52
CA PRO A 380 20.82 2.26 -16.91
C PRO A 380 19.63 1.77 -16.06
N HIS A 381 19.59 0.49 -15.69
CA HIS A 381 18.46 -0.12 -14.99
C HIS A 381 18.07 0.63 -13.72
N PHE A 382 19.06 1.07 -12.93
CA PHE A 382 18.79 1.84 -11.70
C PHE A 382 18.28 3.26 -11.99
N ILE A 383 18.61 3.86 -13.13
CA ILE A 383 18.10 5.18 -13.52
C ILE A 383 16.59 5.09 -13.75
N SER A 384 16.13 4.03 -14.38
CA SER A 384 14.73 3.81 -14.73
C SER A 384 13.84 3.40 -13.56
N ARG A 385 14.39 2.63 -12.59
CA ARG A 385 13.64 2.28 -11.35
C ARG A 385 13.23 3.52 -10.55
N VAL A 386 14.02 4.58 -10.63
CA VAL A 386 13.75 5.86 -9.95
C VAL A 386 12.70 6.70 -10.70
N THR A 387 12.42 6.42 -11.98
CA THR A 387 11.55 7.26 -12.85
C THR A 387 10.10 6.80 -12.94
N ASP A 388 9.80 5.51 -12.85
CA ASP A 388 8.51 4.97 -13.34
C ASP A 388 7.41 4.83 -12.25
N ARG A 389 7.64 5.26 -11.00
CA ARG A 389 6.60 5.30 -9.93
C ARG A 389 5.80 6.61 -9.90
N LEU A 390 5.17 6.96 -11.02
CA LEU A 390 4.19 8.06 -11.06
C LEU A 390 2.78 7.50 -10.80
N ASP A 391 2.41 7.43 -9.53
CA ASP A 391 1.01 7.30 -9.14
C ASP A 391 0.38 8.70 -9.28
N LEU A 392 -0.55 8.88 -10.22
CA LEU A 392 -1.07 10.19 -10.68
C LEU A 392 -1.90 10.98 -9.63
N SER A 393 -1.82 10.63 -8.35
CA SER A 393 -2.56 11.35 -7.29
C SER A 393 -1.78 12.57 -6.78
N GLU A 394 -1.93 13.70 -7.48
CA GLU A 394 -1.33 15.02 -7.14
C GLU A 394 -1.38 15.39 -5.63
N GLU A 395 -2.38 14.92 -4.89
CA GLU A 395 -2.63 15.33 -3.50
C GLU A 395 -1.74 14.65 -2.46
N ARG A 396 -1.14 13.48 -2.75
CA ARG A 396 -0.25 12.80 -1.77
C ARG A 396 1.25 13.03 -1.99
N TYR A 397 1.63 13.71 -3.07
CA TYR A 397 3.04 13.88 -3.46
C TYR A 397 3.69 15.19 -2.98
N SER A 398 3.00 16.08 -2.26
CA SER A 398 3.65 17.29 -1.74
C SER A 398 4.78 17.01 -0.74
N THR A 399 4.83 15.82 -0.11
CA THR A 399 5.88 15.47 0.85
C THR A 399 6.90 14.46 0.30
N CYS A 400 6.51 13.59 -0.63
CA CYS A 400 7.46 12.78 -1.38
C CYS A 400 8.08 13.63 -2.49
N ARG A 401 9.00 14.54 -2.10
CA ARG A 401 9.96 15.13 -3.04
C ARG A 401 10.62 13.96 -3.74
N SER A 402 10.16 13.64 -4.95
CA SER A 402 10.79 12.64 -5.79
C SER A 402 12.21 13.13 -5.97
N LYS A 403 13.16 12.57 -5.20
CA LYS A 403 14.57 12.89 -5.38
C LYS A 403 14.84 12.64 -6.86
N GLU A 404 15.26 13.69 -7.54
CA GLU A 404 15.70 13.59 -8.92
C GLU A 404 16.70 12.45 -9.02
N THR A 405 16.76 11.75 -10.16
CA THR A 405 17.75 10.69 -10.37
C THR A 405 19.13 11.34 -10.40
N ASN A 406 19.68 11.57 -9.20
CA ASN A 406 20.95 12.23 -9.03
C ASN A 406 22.01 11.13 -9.15
N PRO A 407 22.82 11.12 -10.23
CA PRO A 407 23.87 10.11 -10.40
C PRO A 407 24.87 10.11 -9.24
N ASN A 408 24.89 11.16 -8.42
CA ASN A 408 25.73 11.26 -7.23
C ASN A 408 25.34 10.32 -6.08
N TYR A 409 24.15 9.70 -6.11
CA TYR A 409 23.77 8.67 -5.14
C TYR A 409 24.37 7.30 -5.44
N PHE A 410 24.95 7.13 -6.63
CA PHE A 410 25.52 5.86 -7.06
C PHE A 410 27.04 5.93 -6.97
N GLY A 411 27.59 5.10 -6.09
CA GLY A 411 29.03 4.88 -5.94
C GLY A 411 29.53 3.72 -6.76
N ARG A 412 30.84 3.62 -6.89
CA ARG A 412 31.51 2.43 -7.46
C ARG A 412 31.45 1.30 -6.44
N ASP A 413 31.09 0.08 -6.87
CA ASP A 413 31.13 -1.13 -6.03
C ASP A 413 32.39 -1.97 -6.30
N PRO A 414 33.54 -1.69 -5.66
CA PRO A 414 34.77 -2.42 -5.95
C PRO A 414 34.71 -3.91 -5.61
N LYS A 415 33.90 -4.30 -4.60
CA LYS A 415 33.80 -5.69 -4.13
C LYS A 415 33.08 -6.54 -5.18
N THR A 416 31.89 -6.13 -5.60
CA THR A 416 31.12 -6.86 -6.62
C THR A 416 31.81 -6.82 -7.98
N MET A 417 32.41 -5.68 -8.36
CA MET A 417 33.20 -5.59 -9.59
C MET A 417 34.32 -6.63 -9.65
N ARG A 418 35.04 -6.87 -8.55
CA ARG A 418 36.12 -7.86 -8.51
C ARG A 418 35.60 -9.28 -8.75
N VAL A 419 34.51 -9.65 -8.07
CA VAL A 419 33.85 -10.95 -8.24
C VAL A 419 33.42 -11.13 -9.69
N VAL A 420 32.74 -10.12 -10.24
CA VAL A 420 32.23 -10.17 -11.61
C VAL A 420 33.35 -10.27 -12.64
N LYS A 421 34.45 -9.52 -12.50
CA LYS A 421 35.61 -9.64 -13.40
C LYS A 421 36.14 -11.07 -13.46
N LEU A 422 36.27 -11.74 -12.32
CA LEU A 422 36.73 -13.12 -12.25
C LEU A 422 35.72 -14.09 -12.87
N MET A 423 34.42 -13.90 -12.63
CA MET A 423 33.36 -14.69 -13.27
C MET A 423 33.37 -14.54 -14.80
N LEU A 424 33.54 -13.31 -15.30
CA LEU A 424 33.62 -13.04 -16.74
C LEU A 424 34.88 -13.63 -17.36
N GLN A 425 36.01 -13.59 -16.65
CA GLN A 425 37.25 -14.23 -17.08
C GLN A 425 37.10 -15.76 -17.17
N ASP A 426 36.46 -16.39 -16.19
CA ASP A 426 36.17 -17.82 -16.16
C ASP A 426 35.23 -18.25 -17.31
N LEU A 427 34.29 -17.38 -17.71
CA LEU A 427 33.45 -17.58 -18.90
C LEU A 427 34.18 -17.33 -20.23
N GLY A 428 35.37 -16.73 -20.21
CA GLY A 428 36.06 -16.26 -21.42
C GLY A 428 35.37 -15.07 -22.09
N MET A 429 34.69 -14.22 -21.31
CA MET A 429 33.90 -13.08 -21.78
C MET A 429 34.24 -11.77 -21.02
N PRO A 430 35.52 -11.34 -20.93
CA PRO A 430 35.93 -10.22 -20.06
C PRO A 430 35.33 -8.86 -20.45
N ASP A 431 34.97 -8.66 -21.72
CA ASP A 431 34.49 -7.37 -22.26
C ASP A 431 33.02 -7.44 -22.70
N VAL A 432 32.24 -8.39 -22.19
CA VAL A 432 30.82 -8.55 -22.56
C VAL A 432 29.94 -7.44 -21.95
N SER A 433 28.89 -7.06 -22.67
CA SER A 433 27.83 -6.20 -22.14
C SER A 433 26.95 -6.94 -21.12
N HIS A 434 26.59 -6.31 -19.99
CA HIS A 434 25.61 -6.91 -19.08
C HIS A 434 24.23 -7.07 -19.74
N VAL A 435 23.92 -6.26 -20.77
CA VAL A 435 22.68 -6.39 -21.54
C VAL A 435 22.64 -7.75 -22.23
N GLU A 436 23.75 -8.18 -22.83
CA GLU A 436 23.86 -9.49 -23.46
C GLU A 436 23.71 -10.62 -22.43
N LEU A 437 24.34 -10.49 -21.26
CA LEU A 437 24.22 -11.50 -20.20
C LEU A 437 22.78 -11.60 -19.66
N ASN A 438 22.10 -10.47 -19.48
CA ASN A 438 20.70 -10.46 -19.02
C ASN A 438 19.77 -11.12 -20.04
N VAL A 439 20.05 -10.96 -21.33
CA VAL A 439 19.33 -11.64 -22.41
C VAL A 439 19.47 -13.16 -22.35
N MET A 440 20.59 -13.68 -21.81
CA MET A 440 20.76 -15.13 -21.61
C MET A 440 19.84 -15.70 -20.51
N ARG A 441 19.11 -14.87 -19.76
CA ARG A 441 18.12 -15.29 -18.74
C ARG A 441 18.72 -16.30 -17.74
N GLU A 442 17.92 -17.29 -17.34
CA GLU A 442 18.24 -18.34 -16.38
C GLU A 442 19.15 -19.44 -16.96
N ARG A 443 20.33 -19.04 -17.48
CA ARG A 443 21.33 -19.96 -18.05
C ARG A 443 22.62 -20.03 -17.25
N PHE A 444 22.74 -19.22 -16.21
CA PHE A 444 23.93 -19.17 -15.37
C PHE A 444 23.76 -20.08 -14.16
N MET A 445 24.81 -20.78 -13.79
CA MET A 445 24.82 -21.64 -12.61
C MET A 445 26.12 -21.41 -11.86
N CYS A 446 26.05 -21.35 -10.52
CA CYS A 446 27.25 -21.33 -9.70
C CYS A 446 28.04 -22.63 -9.93
N GLY A 447 29.32 -22.51 -10.29
CA GLY A 447 30.16 -23.68 -10.55
C GLY A 447 30.78 -24.28 -9.28
N ARG A 448 30.71 -23.55 -8.16
CA ARG A 448 31.40 -23.88 -6.89
C ARG A 448 30.50 -24.48 -5.82
N CYS A 449 29.28 -23.98 -5.67
CA CYS A 449 28.35 -24.47 -4.66
C CYS A 449 27.49 -25.65 -5.16
N LEU A 450 26.72 -26.24 -4.26
CA LEU A 450 25.78 -27.32 -4.59
C LEU A 450 24.44 -26.83 -5.12
N ASP A 451 24.22 -25.51 -5.13
CA ASP A 451 23.03 -24.97 -5.76
C ASP A 451 23.17 -25.08 -7.28
N GLN A 452 22.43 -26.03 -7.83
CA GLN A 452 22.44 -26.33 -9.25
C GLN A 452 21.25 -25.68 -9.96
N GLU A 453 20.53 -24.76 -9.32
CA GLU A 453 19.48 -24.03 -10.01
C GLU A 453 20.09 -23.06 -11.03
N PRO A 454 19.72 -23.15 -12.33
CA PRO A 454 20.06 -22.12 -13.28
C PRO A 454 19.32 -20.83 -12.92
N THR A 455 20.07 -19.74 -12.80
CA THR A 455 19.57 -18.42 -12.41
C THR A 455 19.98 -17.36 -13.42
N SER A 456 19.41 -16.17 -13.29
CA SER A 456 19.81 -15.02 -14.11
C SER A 456 21.24 -14.58 -13.80
N TRP A 457 21.86 -13.83 -14.71
CA TRP A 457 23.19 -13.25 -14.47
C TRP A 457 23.23 -12.45 -13.15
N SER A 458 22.29 -11.52 -12.99
CA SER A 458 22.20 -10.67 -11.78
C SER A 458 21.98 -11.50 -10.51
N SER A 459 21.16 -12.56 -10.59
CA SER A 459 20.94 -13.49 -9.47
C SER A 459 22.18 -14.30 -9.12
N CYS A 460 23.00 -14.68 -10.11
CA CYS A 460 24.22 -15.43 -9.86
C CYS A 460 25.31 -14.55 -9.22
N VAL A 461 25.45 -13.30 -9.67
CA VAL A 461 26.31 -12.31 -9.02
C VAL A 461 25.85 -12.05 -7.60
N TRP A 462 24.55 -11.80 -7.42
CA TRP A 462 23.92 -11.62 -6.11
C TRP A 462 24.21 -12.79 -5.16
N HIS A 463 24.03 -14.03 -5.64
CA HIS A 463 24.33 -15.25 -4.89
C HIS A 463 25.77 -15.28 -4.38
N TYR A 464 26.75 -14.92 -5.20
CA TYR A 464 28.15 -14.84 -4.76
C TYR A 464 28.34 -13.79 -3.65
N MET A 465 27.76 -12.60 -3.82
CA MET A 465 27.87 -11.53 -2.83
C MET A 465 27.23 -11.91 -1.49
N GLU A 466 26.03 -12.48 -1.52
CA GLU A 466 25.33 -12.98 -0.33
C GLU A 466 26.16 -14.04 0.39
N HIS A 467 26.78 -14.97 -0.33
CA HIS A 467 27.63 -15.99 0.27
C HIS A 467 28.93 -15.42 0.87
N LEU A 468 29.56 -14.44 0.20
CA LEU A 468 30.75 -13.77 0.74
C LEU A 468 30.43 -12.99 2.03
N GLU A 469 29.31 -12.27 2.06
CA GLU A 469 28.86 -11.58 3.28
C GLU A 469 28.43 -12.56 4.38
N SER A 470 27.71 -13.62 4.02
CA SER A 470 27.31 -14.66 4.97
C SER A 470 28.54 -15.31 5.60
N TRP A 471 29.58 -15.58 4.80
CA TRP A 471 30.86 -16.07 5.28
C TRP A 471 31.54 -15.10 6.25
N GLU A 472 31.64 -13.81 5.91
CA GLU A 472 32.17 -12.78 6.81
C GLU A 472 31.40 -12.74 8.15
N ARG A 473 30.07 -12.87 8.11
CA ARG A 473 29.24 -12.92 9.33
C ARG A 473 29.40 -14.22 10.13
N GLN A 474 29.64 -15.35 9.47
CA GLN A 474 29.81 -16.66 10.13
C GLN A 474 31.21 -16.83 10.73
N THR A 475 32.21 -16.17 10.14
CA THR A 475 33.59 -16.19 10.63
C THR A 475 33.88 -15.12 11.69
N ASP A 476 32.95 -14.19 11.91
CA ASP A 476 33.00 -13.24 13.03
C ASP A 476 33.02 -13.98 14.37
N PRO A 477 34.13 -13.91 15.14
CA PRO A 477 34.27 -14.62 16.42
C PRO A 477 33.20 -14.26 17.44
N THR A 478 32.60 -13.07 17.33
CA THR A 478 31.54 -12.62 18.23
C THR A 478 30.19 -13.30 17.99
N ARG A 479 30.01 -13.89 16.80
CA ARG A 479 28.76 -14.56 16.38
C ARG A 479 28.85 -16.07 16.43
N GLN A 480 30.06 -16.63 16.49
CA GLN A 480 30.26 -18.06 16.58
C GLN A 480 29.69 -18.63 17.90
N PRO A 481 29.10 -19.83 17.87
CA PRO A 481 28.69 -20.49 19.10
C PRO A 481 29.91 -20.77 19.99
N ALA A 482 29.74 -20.62 21.30
CA ALA A 482 30.76 -21.01 22.29
C ALA A 482 30.75 -22.54 22.44
N ILE A 483 31.38 -23.23 21.49
CA ILE A 483 31.59 -24.68 21.46
C ILE A 483 33.09 -24.97 21.63
N ARG A 484 33.42 -26.11 22.24
CA ARG A 484 34.81 -26.55 22.41
C ARG A 484 35.43 -27.04 21.12
N HIS A 485 34.60 -27.59 20.22
CA HIS A 485 35.00 -28.12 18.93
C HIS A 485 34.57 -27.17 17.81
N PRO A 486 35.44 -26.27 17.30
CA PRO A 486 35.06 -25.32 16.27
C PRO A 486 34.59 -26.03 15.00
N ILE A 487 33.51 -25.54 14.42
CA ILE A 487 33.04 -26.03 13.12
C ILE A 487 34.00 -25.51 12.05
N GLU A 488 34.71 -26.41 11.36
CA GLU A 488 35.40 -26.05 10.12
C GLU A 488 34.32 -25.65 9.11
N ILE A 489 34.31 -24.39 8.72
CA ILE A 489 33.48 -23.91 7.61
C ILE A 489 34.48 -23.57 6.50
N ARG A 490 34.19 -23.96 5.27
CA ARG A 490 34.92 -23.58 4.06
C ARG A 490 34.07 -22.63 3.26
N ASN A 491 34.70 -21.63 2.69
CA ASN A 491 34.05 -20.72 1.76
C ASN A 491 34.24 -21.24 0.33
N PRO A 492 33.27 -21.94 -0.27
CA PRO A 492 33.38 -22.37 -1.67
C PRO A 492 33.35 -21.16 -2.61
N HIS A 493 32.86 -20.00 -2.16
CA HIS A 493 32.81 -18.76 -2.94
C HIS A 493 34.04 -17.88 -2.72
N ASP A 494 35.07 -18.37 -2.04
CA ASP A 494 36.33 -17.64 -1.86
C ASP A 494 37.03 -17.46 -3.22
N ILE A 495 36.90 -16.25 -3.77
CA ILE A 495 37.45 -15.90 -5.08
C ILE A 495 38.98 -15.93 -5.12
N ASP A 496 39.65 -15.91 -3.97
CA ASP A 496 41.11 -15.95 -3.85
C ASP A 496 41.64 -17.37 -3.59
N SER A 497 40.75 -18.34 -3.38
CA SER A 497 41.13 -19.74 -3.20
C SER A 497 41.72 -20.35 -4.47
N LEU A 498 42.85 -21.04 -4.31
CA LEU A 498 43.63 -21.73 -5.35
C LEU A 498 42.99 -23.03 -5.88
N ASP A 499 41.76 -23.37 -5.47
CA ASP A 499 41.07 -24.55 -6.02
C ASP A 499 40.51 -24.27 -7.42
N ASP A 500 41.42 -24.12 -8.38
CA ASP A 500 41.16 -23.88 -9.81
C ASP A 500 40.40 -25.04 -10.49
N ARG A 501 40.06 -26.10 -9.75
CA ARG A 501 39.40 -27.29 -10.31
C ARG A 501 37.93 -27.08 -10.62
N LYS A 502 37.27 -26.11 -9.98
CA LYS A 502 35.85 -25.79 -10.21
C LYS A 502 35.71 -24.38 -10.79
N PRO A 503 35.00 -24.21 -11.92
CA PRO A 503 34.72 -22.89 -12.45
C PRO A 503 33.90 -22.07 -11.44
N LEU A 504 34.05 -20.75 -11.44
CA LEU A 504 33.21 -19.84 -10.69
C LEU A 504 31.76 -19.92 -11.19
N ILE A 505 31.59 -19.97 -12.50
CA ILE A 505 30.28 -19.90 -13.14
C ILE A 505 30.23 -20.81 -14.35
N ARG A 506 29.06 -21.39 -14.58
CA ARG A 506 28.80 -22.23 -15.75
C ARG A 506 27.70 -21.59 -16.58
N LEU A 507 27.98 -21.40 -17.87
CA LEU A 507 26.98 -21.02 -18.83
C LEU A 507 26.41 -22.26 -19.51
N LEU A 508 25.12 -22.52 -19.29
CA LEU A 508 24.43 -23.68 -19.84
C LEU A 508 23.82 -23.37 -21.20
N ARG A 509 23.61 -24.41 -22.01
CA ARG A 509 22.69 -24.33 -23.15
C ARG A 509 21.25 -24.24 -22.64
N GLU A 510 20.38 -23.57 -23.39
CA GLU A 510 19.01 -23.27 -22.95
C GLU A 510 18.17 -24.54 -22.70
N GLU A 511 18.36 -25.58 -23.53
CA GLU A 511 17.68 -26.86 -23.36
C GLU A 511 18.08 -27.51 -22.04
N LYS A 512 19.39 -27.44 -21.70
CA LYS A 512 19.92 -28.03 -20.47
C LYS A 512 19.48 -27.26 -19.24
N ALA A 513 19.51 -25.93 -19.28
CA ALA A 513 19.00 -25.10 -18.20
C ALA A 513 17.51 -25.38 -17.92
N THR A 514 16.71 -25.56 -18.97
CA THR A 514 15.29 -25.90 -18.85
C THR A 514 15.07 -27.30 -18.27
N GLU A 515 15.89 -28.29 -18.67
CA GLU A 515 15.86 -29.64 -18.09
C GLU A 515 16.15 -29.60 -16.59
N ILE A 516 17.19 -28.86 -16.17
CA ILE A 516 17.58 -28.77 -14.76
C ILE A 516 16.51 -28.06 -13.93
N ARG A 517 15.95 -26.94 -14.40
CA ARG A 517 14.86 -26.23 -13.69
C ARG A 517 13.65 -27.13 -13.45
N LYS A 518 13.28 -27.97 -14.43
CA LYS A 518 12.18 -28.94 -14.29
C LYS A 518 12.47 -29.99 -13.20
N LYS A 519 13.72 -30.46 -13.11
CA LYS A 519 14.16 -31.41 -12.09
C LYS A 519 14.29 -30.77 -10.71
N TYR A 520 14.77 -29.54 -10.64
CA TYR A 520 15.00 -28.83 -9.38
C TYR A 520 13.70 -28.59 -8.61
N LYS A 521 12.61 -28.23 -9.31
CA LYS A 521 11.27 -28.08 -8.70
C LYS A 521 10.71 -29.35 -8.05
N SER A 522 11.22 -30.54 -8.39
CA SER A 522 10.78 -31.81 -7.81
C SER A 522 11.74 -32.38 -6.77
N LEU A 523 12.93 -31.80 -6.59
CA LEU A 523 13.95 -32.27 -5.65
C LEU A 523 13.99 -31.33 -4.45
N GLY A 524 13.25 -31.68 -3.39
CA GLY A 524 13.49 -31.05 -2.09
C GLY A 524 14.93 -31.26 -1.64
N ARG A 525 15.47 -30.36 -0.80
CA ARG A 525 16.80 -30.49 -0.17
C ARG A 525 16.80 -31.65 0.82
N GLY A 526 16.87 -32.89 0.31
CA GLY A 526 16.84 -34.11 1.10
C GLY A 526 18.17 -34.42 1.80
N PRO A 527 18.23 -35.51 2.58
CA PRO A 527 19.43 -35.90 3.34
C PRO A 527 20.69 -36.00 2.47
N ASP A 528 20.59 -36.52 1.25
CA ASP A 528 21.76 -36.67 0.37
C ASP A 528 22.34 -35.32 -0.09
N TYR A 529 21.49 -34.31 -0.27
CA TYR A 529 21.95 -32.94 -0.51
C TYR A 529 22.72 -32.42 0.71
N MET A 530 22.16 -32.59 1.91
CA MET A 530 22.81 -32.16 3.15
C MET A 530 24.12 -32.90 3.39
N ARG A 531 24.20 -34.20 3.10
CA ARG A 531 25.45 -34.95 3.24
C ARG A 531 26.54 -34.40 2.33
N LYS A 532 26.19 -34.14 1.07
CA LYS A 532 27.13 -33.55 0.13
C LYS A 532 27.53 -32.12 0.54
N HIS A 533 26.57 -31.33 1.04
CA HIS A 533 26.82 -29.98 1.54
C HIS A 533 27.79 -29.99 2.72
N LEU A 534 27.55 -30.84 3.72
CA LEU A 534 28.40 -30.96 4.89
C LEU A 534 29.80 -31.45 4.53
N LEU A 535 29.93 -32.34 3.55
CA LEU A 535 31.24 -32.73 3.02
C LEU A 535 31.95 -31.55 2.33
N ASP A 536 31.28 -30.87 1.39
CA ASP A 536 31.89 -29.83 0.57
C ASP A 536 32.18 -28.54 1.36
N MET A 537 31.30 -28.18 2.30
CA MET A 537 31.32 -26.92 3.04
C MET A 537 31.94 -27.03 4.42
N HIS A 538 31.84 -28.19 5.06
CA HIS A 538 32.26 -28.39 6.45
C HIS A 538 33.28 -29.51 6.62
N ASN A 539 33.74 -30.12 5.52
CA ASN A 539 34.68 -31.25 5.55
C ASN A 539 34.18 -32.46 6.38
N VAL A 540 32.86 -32.56 6.59
CA VAL A 540 32.25 -33.63 7.37
C VAL A 540 32.01 -34.84 6.46
N THR A 541 32.85 -35.85 6.58
CA THR A 541 32.79 -37.06 5.74
C THR A 541 31.64 -38.01 6.12
N GLN A 542 31.25 -38.02 7.40
CA GLN A 542 30.20 -38.87 7.95
C GLN A 542 29.20 -38.03 8.77
N PRO A 543 28.33 -37.27 8.10
CA PRO A 543 27.37 -36.41 8.77
C PRO A 543 26.30 -37.23 9.50
N VAL A 544 26.03 -36.84 10.74
CA VAL A 544 25.05 -37.46 11.64
C VAL A 544 23.81 -36.56 11.76
N GLU A 545 22.62 -37.12 11.51
CA GLU A 545 21.33 -36.44 11.68
C GLU A 545 21.14 -36.05 13.16
N GLU A 546 20.54 -34.88 13.42
CA GLU A 546 20.39 -34.23 14.72
C GLU A 546 21.68 -33.70 15.37
N ILE A 547 22.86 -33.96 14.78
CA ILE A 547 24.13 -33.32 15.18
C ILE A 547 24.56 -32.28 14.15
N HIS A 548 24.76 -32.72 12.90
CA HIS A 548 25.29 -31.87 11.83
C HIS A 548 24.19 -31.28 10.92
N TYR A 549 23.04 -31.95 10.84
CA TYR A 549 21.85 -31.48 10.11
C TYR A 549 20.60 -32.08 10.75
N GLY A 550 19.45 -31.42 10.62
CA GLY A 550 18.18 -32.00 11.04
C GLY A 550 16.99 -31.40 10.30
N ARG A 551 15.78 -31.88 10.60
CA ARG A 551 14.56 -31.39 9.94
C ARG A 551 14.21 -30.00 10.47
N SER A 552 13.86 -29.05 9.61
CA SER A 552 13.68 -27.63 10.01
C SER A 552 12.68 -27.40 11.15
N ASN A 553 11.77 -28.35 11.40
CA ASN A 553 10.77 -28.28 12.46
C ASN A 553 11.28 -28.74 13.84
N HIS A 554 12.47 -29.34 13.93
CA HIS A 554 13.04 -29.87 15.18
C HIS A 554 13.91 -28.84 15.93
N TRP A 555 14.53 -27.92 15.19
CA TRP A 555 15.46 -26.91 15.75
C TRP A 555 14.75 -25.72 16.41
N SER A 556 13.43 -25.59 16.23
CA SER A 556 12.66 -24.51 16.86
C SER A 556 12.38 -24.78 18.35
N SER A 557 12.55 -26.02 18.82
CA SER A 557 12.32 -26.41 20.22
C SER A 557 13.60 -26.64 21.03
N GLU A 558 14.73 -26.91 20.37
CA GLU A 558 16.02 -27.12 21.04
C GLU A 558 16.70 -25.78 21.29
N SER A 559 17.16 -25.57 22.53
CA SER A 559 17.91 -24.36 22.85
C SER A 559 19.32 -24.43 22.25
N LYS A 560 19.88 -23.28 21.88
CA LYS A 560 21.27 -23.17 21.38
C LYS A 560 22.28 -23.84 22.33
N ALA A 561 22.02 -23.82 23.64
CA ALA A 561 22.88 -24.44 24.64
C ALA A 561 22.84 -25.97 24.60
N GLU A 562 21.65 -26.57 24.47
CA GLU A 562 21.48 -28.03 24.35
C GLU A 562 22.16 -28.58 23.09
N TRP A 563 22.03 -27.87 21.97
CA TRP A 563 22.72 -28.26 20.74
C TRP A 563 24.24 -28.19 20.88
N ASN A 564 24.77 -27.12 21.49
CA ASN A 564 26.21 -26.97 21.74
C ASN A 564 26.77 -28.14 22.58
N GLU A 565 26.05 -28.56 23.62
CA GLU A 565 26.46 -29.68 24.48
C GLU A 565 26.50 -31.00 23.70
N LYS A 566 25.48 -31.27 22.87
CA LYS A 566 25.44 -32.46 22.00
C LYS A 566 26.58 -32.47 20.98
N TRP A 567 26.85 -31.32 20.35
CA TRP A 567 27.95 -31.16 19.40
C TRP A 567 29.28 -31.51 20.07
N ASP A 568 29.56 -30.90 21.22
CA ASP A 568 30.81 -31.13 21.92
C ASP A 568 30.95 -32.57 22.43
N ALA A 569 29.89 -33.16 22.98
CA ALA A 569 29.90 -34.54 23.46
C ALA A 569 30.15 -35.56 22.33
N TYR A 570 29.61 -35.29 21.14
CA TYR A 570 29.83 -36.13 19.95
C TYR A 570 31.30 -36.09 19.52
N HIS A 571 31.91 -34.90 19.44
CA HIS A 571 33.29 -34.76 19.02
C HIS A 571 34.30 -35.23 20.08
N ASP A 572 34.05 -35.00 21.37
CA ASP A 572 34.84 -35.55 22.49
C ASP A 572 34.91 -37.10 22.38
N ALA A 573 33.80 -37.75 22.05
CA ALA A 573 33.75 -39.21 21.91
C ALA A 573 34.52 -39.73 20.70
N LEU A 574 34.56 -38.97 19.59
CA LEU A 574 35.34 -39.33 18.41
C LEU A 574 36.84 -39.23 18.66
N GLU A 575 37.29 -38.17 19.33
CA GLU A 575 38.72 -37.99 19.68
C GLU A 575 39.19 -39.09 20.63
N GLY A 576 38.41 -39.39 21.69
CA GLY A 576 38.74 -40.46 22.63
C GLY A 576 38.73 -41.86 22.01
N ALA A 577 37.92 -42.10 20.96
CA ALA A 577 37.94 -43.35 20.22
C ALA A 577 39.15 -43.47 19.27
N GLY A 578 39.66 -42.35 18.75
CA GLY A 578 40.89 -42.31 17.96
C GLY A 578 42.12 -42.64 18.79
N GLU A 579 42.25 -42.05 19.98
CA GLU A 579 43.37 -42.30 20.91
C GLU A 579 43.40 -43.73 21.46
N ALA A 580 42.26 -44.42 21.50
CA ALA A 580 42.18 -45.82 21.94
C ALA A 580 42.48 -46.84 20.82
N ALA A 581 42.52 -46.39 19.56
CA ALA A 581 42.78 -47.23 18.39
C ALA A 581 44.24 -47.15 17.88
N GLU A 582 44.99 -46.11 18.28
CA GLU A 582 46.46 -46.03 18.18
C GLU A 582 47.16 -46.71 19.37
#